data_AF-A0A6M0EUM5-F1
#
_entry.id   AF-A0A6M0EUM5-F1
#
_cell.length_a   1.000
_cell.length_b   1.000
_cell.length_c   1.000
_cell.angle_alpha   90.00
_cell.angle_beta   90.00
_cell.angle_gamma   90.00
#
_symmetry.space_group_name_H-M   'P 1'
#
loop_
_entity.id
_entity.type
_entity.pdbx_description
1 polymer ?
#
loop_
_entity_poly.entity_id
_entity_poly.type
_entity_poly.pdbx_seq_one_letter_code
_entity_poly.pdbx_strand_id
1 'polypeptide(L)'
;MNQTPTAWRAQNPSLTLYAFQLRQDISKSNQQVMDNANQLWEQCVALGEQRNIQLLKSLKTELRCYTYDSKDSQYHYNPSNEDQEATEEEKPYLDDWLELVRKAPQSNQARQLRFHTDSDQNGLRLMGEIYPLRIHDTYALDLTLRYRETVDLTQLSQLNPTDEIQASIGQTLLLFTKPVNVEESAYQDFANHCVAALVKETAEHLQPSATGQLFGSPIFEYDNDQEKPSQRRHILVWLDSHPETLNKSSEAYHSLLNLLSCRSKILYAYAQSRHCNHQNWELYSQLEQKVEELTQPPEETLEELKQWLKLIPQKAFHYAKYLRDIQDHTTAITTNTQNYTSKLEKIKQLTLPNDDLAFLQNFLDYNCKQFHNQIQVDLNYLKPGQNLFEQMTSTIRGIIEVKQTESDRQLEKTIKANEVKAQKREKELELVISVVGTGLAVSGISSQVAPNPTEQIPSLSKDANLPSYFGYSALDMVFHILLGVMITIPVGIIFCWWQRSSKSD
;
A
#
# COMPACT_ATOMS: atom_id res chain seq x y z
N MET A 1 4.55 35.29 -20.81
CA MET A 1 5.14 35.93 -19.62
C MET A 1 5.61 37.32 -20.02
N ASN A 2 5.04 38.37 -19.45
CA ASN A 2 5.57 39.72 -19.59
C ASN A 2 6.93 39.78 -18.91
N GLN A 3 7.89 40.53 -19.48
CA GLN A 3 9.20 40.72 -18.86
C GLN A 3 9.02 41.29 -17.46
N THR A 4 9.64 40.66 -16.45
CA THR A 4 9.70 41.20 -15.08
C THR A 4 10.18 42.64 -15.17
N PRO A 5 9.44 43.62 -14.62
CA PRO A 5 9.93 45.00 -14.57
C PRO A 5 11.28 45.02 -13.84
N THR A 6 12.31 45.53 -14.50
CA THR A 6 13.73 45.44 -14.09
C THR A 6 14.05 46.11 -12.74
N ALA A 7 13.07 46.72 -12.07
CA ALA A 7 13.21 47.42 -10.80
C ALA A 7 12.58 46.69 -9.60
N TRP A 8 11.81 45.63 -9.79
CA TRP A 8 11.12 44.93 -8.69
C TRP A 8 12.08 44.09 -7.88
N ARG A 9 12.05 44.28 -6.55
CA ARG A 9 12.90 43.55 -5.60
C ARG A 9 12.10 43.12 -4.38
N ALA A 10 12.67 42.16 -3.65
CA ALA A 10 12.11 41.62 -2.42
C ALA A 10 12.96 42.07 -1.24
N GLN A 11 12.38 42.80 -0.28
CA GLN A 11 13.05 43.19 0.96
C GLN A 11 12.77 42.16 2.05
N ASN A 12 13.82 41.78 2.79
CA ASN A 12 13.76 40.83 3.91
C ASN A 12 13.02 39.51 3.57
N PRO A 13 13.24 38.88 2.41
CA PRO A 13 12.48 37.69 2.06
C PRO A 13 12.80 36.54 3.01
N SER A 14 11.76 35.88 3.50
CA SER A 14 11.84 34.62 4.20
C SER A 14 10.92 33.60 3.55
N LEU A 15 11.46 32.41 3.27
CA LEU A 15 10.69 31.26 2.83
C LEU A 15 10.64 30.23 3.95
N THR A 16 9.43 29.93 4.41
CA THR A 16 9.18 28.90 5.42
C THR A 16 8.58 27.66 4.76
N LEU A 17 9.23 26.51 4.94
CA LEU A 17 8.68 25.21 4.64
C LEU A 17 7.97 24.67 5.88
N TYR A 18 6.65 24.54 5.79
CA TYR A 18 5.85 23.73 6.70
C TYR A 18 5.70 22.34 6.11
N ALA A 19 6.34 21.33 6.68
CA ALA A 19 6.30 19.96 6.18
C ALA A 19 5.78 18.99 7.23
N PHE A 20 4.89 18.08 6.82
CA PHE A 20 4.17 17.17 7.71
C PHE A 20 4.44 15.71 7.31
N GLN A 21 5.03 14.95 8.22
CA GLN A 21 5.39 13.55 8.03
C GLN A 21 4.57 12.66 8.97
N LEU A 22 3.97 11.62 8.41
CA LEU A 22 3.25 10.61 9.18
C LEU A 22 4.21 9.91 10.15
N ARG A 23 3.93 10.04 11.45
CA ARG A 23 4.70 9.39 12.52
C ARG A 23 4.04 8.09 12.94
N GLN A 24 2.73 8.09 13.13
CA GLN A 24 1.95 6.92 13.56
C GLN A 24 0.70 6.76 12.71
N ASP A 25 0.28 5.51 12.53
CA ASP A 25 -0.99 5.12 11.92
C ASP A 25 -1.68 4.13 12.85
N ILE A 26 -3.01 4.03 12.78
CA ILE A 26 -3.84 3.13 13.59
C ILE A 26 -3.48 1.65 13.40
N SER A 27 -2.87 1.29 12.26
CA SER A 27 -2.38 -0.07 12.01
C SER A 27 -1.15 -0.43 12.85
N LYS A 28 -0.42 0.58 13.34
CA LYS A 28 0.67 0.44 14.29
C LYS A 28 0.08 0.63 15.69
N SER A 29 0.45 -0.21 16.66
CA SER A 29 0.01 0.00 18.04
C SER A 29 0.48 1.40 18.52
N ASN A 30 -0.16 1.96 19.55
CA ASN A 30 0.14 3.31 20.05
C ASN A 30 1.63 3.56 20.41
N GLN A 31 2.44 2.50 20.51
CA GLN A 31 3.87 2.55 20.83
C GLN A 31 4.79 2.41 19.62
N GLN A 32 4.26 2.12 18.42
CA GLN A 32 5.04 1.93 17.20
C GLN A 32 4.86 3.10 16.25
N VAL A 33 5.96 3.52 15.63
CA VAL A 33 5.95 4.54 14.57
C VAL A 33 6.06 3.87 13.19
N MET A 34 5.81 4.65 12.15
CA MET A 34 6.04 4.24 10.76
C MET A 34 7.54 3.99 10.52
N ASP A 35 7.87 3.01 9.68
CA ASP A 35 9.25 2.62 9.40
C ASP A 35 10.05 3.78 8.76
N ASN A 36 9.37 4.70 8.08
CA ASN A 36 9.93 5.91 7.49
C ASN A 36 9.59 7.19 8.29
N ALA A 37 9.20 7.09 9.56
CA ALA A 37 8.82 8.26 10.36
C ALA A 37 9.95 9.30 10.47
N ASN A 38 11.21 8.86 10.56
CA ASN A 38 12.37 9.73 10.65
C ASN A 38 12.82 10.35 9.32
N GLN A 39 12.21 9.97 8.19
CA GLN A 39 12.61 10.41 6.85
C GLN A 39 12.71 11.93 6.72
N LEU A 40 11.81 12.67 7.38
CA LEU A 40 11.81 14.13 7.37
C LEU A 40 13.11 14.72 7.96
N TRP A 41 13.64 14.11 9.02
CA TRP A 41 14.88 14.54 9.67
C TRP A 41 16.11 14.14 8.85
N GLU A 42 16.10 12.95 8.25
CA GLU A 42 17.15 12.51 7.32
C GLU A 42 17.26 13.44 6.10
N GLN A 43 16.12 13.90 5.55
CA GLN A 43 16.09 14.88 4.46
C GLN A 43 16.63 16.25 4.89
N CYS A 44 16.38 16.69 6.13
CA CYS A 44 16.99 17.90 6.65
C CYS A 44 18.51 17.78 6.75
N VAL A 45 19.03 16.63 7.17
CA VAL A 45 20.48 16.35 7.21
C VAL A 45 21.06 16.40 5.79
N ALA A 46 20.41 15.75 4.82
CA ALA A 46 20.83 15.77 3.41
C ALA A 46 20.84 17.20 2.82
N LEU A 47 19.83 18.02 3.12
CA LEU A 47 19.81 19.44 2.77
C LEU A 47 21.02 20.18 3.37
N GLY A 48 21.34 19.89 4.64
CA GLY A 48 22.52 20.41 5.33
C GLY A 48 23.83 20.03 4.65
N GLU A 49 23.94 18.79 4.18
CA GLU A 49 25.08 18.30 3.42
C GLU A 49 25.23 19.03 2.08
N GLN A 50 24.16 19.09 1.29
CA GLN A 50 24.13 19.73 -0.01
C GLN A 50 24.44 21.23 0.05
N ARG A 51 23.92 21.94 1.06
CA ARG A 51 24.07 23.41 1.20
C ARG A 51 25.16 23.82 2.18
N ASN A 52 25.92 22.86 2.70
CA ASN A 52 26.96 23.08 3.70
C ASN A 52 26.47 23.82 4.97
N ILE A 53 25.25 23.52 5.43
CA ILE A 53 24.67 24.10 6.65
C ILE A 53 25.00 23.19 7.83
N GLN A 54 25.99 23.59 8.64
CA GLN A 54 26.53 22.75 9.72
C GLN A 54 25.48 22.28 10.72
N LEU A 55 24.58 23.17 11.15
CA LEU A 55 23.51 22.81 12.09
C LEU A 55 22.61 21.69 11.54
N LEU A 56 22.28 21.74 10.25
CA LEU A 56 21.42 20.72 9.64
C LEU A 56 22.17 19.39 9.48
N LYS A 57 23.48 19.42 9.14
CA LYS A 57 24.33 18.22 9.12
C LYS A 57 24.35 17.52 10.47
N SER A 58 24.41 18.29 11.55
CA SER A 58 24.41 17.77 12.92
C SER A 58 23.02 17.65 13.53
N LEU A 59 21.92 17.80 12.78
CA LEU A 59 20.57 17.91 13.37
C LEU A 59 20.22 16.77 14.34
N LYS A 60 20.68 15.54 14.07
CA LYS A 60 20.45 14.38 14.93
C LYS A 60 20.99 14.56 16.36
N THR A 61 22.03 15.39 16.56
CA THR A 61 22.57 15.69 17.89
C THR A 61 21.60 16.51 18.74
N GLU A 62 20.74 17.29 18.07
CA GLU A 62 19.82 18.24 18.70
C GLU A 62 18.43 17.63 18.97
N LEU A 63 18.09 16.50 18.35
CA LEU A 63 16.76 15.89 18.43
C LEU A 63 16.65 14.83 19.53
N ARG A 64 15.55 14.89 20.30
CA ARG A 64 15.23 13.92 21.37
C ARG A 64 15.06 12.50 20.82
N CYS A 65 14.51 12.37 19.61
CA CYS A 65 14.22 11.09 18.96
C CYS A 65 15.45 10.35 18.40
N TYR A 66 16.67 10.78 18.71
CA TYR A 66 17.91 10.11 18.30
C TYR A 66 18.82 9.83 19.48
N THR A 67 19.37 8.62 19.59
CA THR A 67 20.36 8.25 20.62
C THR A 67 21.72 8.01 19.98
N TYR A 68 22.78 8.53 20.59
CA TYR A 68 24.14 8.20 20.19
C TYR A 68 24.52 6.76 20.62
N ASP A 69 24.96 5.93 19.68
CA ASP A 69 25.55 4.63 19.96
C ASP A 69 27.08 4.70 19.86
N SER A 70 27.77 4.48 20.97
CA SER A 70 29.22 4.49 21.02
C SER A 70 29.88 3.34 20.24
N LYS A 71 29.14 2.28 19.91
CA LYS A 71 29.69 1.10 19.22
C LYS A 71 30.01 1.38 17.76
N ASP A 72 29.18 2.16 17.08
CA ASP A 72 29.37 2.56 15.69
C ASP A 72 29.59 4.06 15.51
N SER A 73 29.54 4.83 16.61
CA SER A 73 29.71 6.28 16.61
C SER A 73 28.66 7.01 15.78
N GLN A 74 27.43 6.48 15.73
CA GLN A 74 26.30 7.07 15.00
C GLN A 74 25.11 7.39 15.90
N TYR A 75 24.23 8.25 15.39
CA TYR A 75 22.94 8.55 16.03
C TYR A 75 21.85 7.67 15.40
N HIS A 76 21.23 6.84 16.23
CA HIS A 76 20.15 5.95 15.84
C HIS A 76 18.80 6.52 16.23
N TYR A 77 17.83 6.38 15.34
CA TYR A 77 16.46 6.83 15.59
C TYR A 77 15.80 5.96 16.68
N ASN A 78 15.42 6.61 17.78
CA ASN A 78 14.71 6.04 18.91
C ASN A 78 13.57 6.98 19.34
N PRO A 79 12.37 6.85 18.75
CA PRO A 79 11.24 7.75 19.03
C PRO A 79 10.67 7.62 20.44
N SER A 80 10.98 6.54 21.18
CA SER A 80 10.53 6.37 22.56
C SER A 80 11.16 7.39 23.53
N ASN A 81 12.32 7.94 23.17
CA ASN A 81 12.98 9.00 23.94
C ASN A 81 12.13 10.26 24.03
N GLU A 82 11.24 10.53 23.07
CA GLU A 82 10.41 11.73 23.06
C GLU A 82 9.56 11.84 24.33
N ASP A 83 8.95 10.74 24.73
CA ASP A 83 8.10 10.66 25.92
C ASP A 83 8.94 10.49 27.19
N GLN A 84 10.07 9.77 27.10
CA GLN A 84 10.96 9.54 28.24
C GLN A 84 11.71 10.81 28.67
N GLU A 85 12.09 11.66 27.71
CA GLU A 85 12.79 12.93 27.95
C GLU A 85 11.83 14.11 28.16
N ALA A 86 10.51 13.88 28.08
CA ALA A 86 9.52 14.92 28.32
C ALA A 86 9.48 15.34 29.78
N THR A 87 9.39 16.65 30.02
CA THR A 87 9.29 17.21 31.37
C THR A 87 7.90 16.95 31.97
N GLU A 88 7.75 16.99 33.31
CA GLU A 88 6.44 16.83 33.96
C GLU A 88 5.39 17.83 33.44
N GLU A 89 5.81 19.03 33.04
CA GLU A 89 4.94 20.04 32.41
C GLU A 89 4.49 19.67 30.99
N GLU A 90 5.29 18.88 30.26
CA GLU A 90 5.00 18.45 28.88
C GLU A 90 4.12 17.19 28.85
N LYS A 91 4.24 16.33 29.87
CA LYS A 91 3.51 15.05 29.96
C LYS A 91 2.00 15.15 29.68
N PRO A 92 1.26 16.16 30.18
CA PRO A 92 -0.16 16.30 29.89
C PRO A 92 -0.49 16.63 28.42
N TYR A 93 0.49 17.09 27.65
CA TYR A 93 0.31 17.61 26.28
C TYR A 93 1.10 16.82 25.23
N LEU A 94 1.66 15.66 25.61
CA LEU A 94 2.47 14.82 24.72
C LEU A 94 1.77 14.48 23.42
N ASP A 95 0.47 14.26 23.49
CA ASP A 95 -0.35 13.92 22.35
C ASP A 95 -0.81 15.16 21.57
N ASP A 96 -0.67 16.38 22.10
CA ASP A 96 -1.10 17.61 21.43
C ASP A 96 0.06 18.31 20.72
N TRP A 97 1.13 18.58 21.47
CA TRP A 97 2.25 19.38 21.01
C TRP A 97 3.51 19.08 21.82
N LEU A 98 4.54 18.59 21.16
CA LEU A 98 5.84 18.34 21.76
C LEU A 98 6.97 18.90 20.90
N GLU A 99 7.87 19.66 21.52
CA GLU A 99 9.09 20.13 20.89
C GLU A 99 10.14 19.04 20.88
N LEU A 100 10.71 18.77 19.70
CA LEU A 100 11.65 17.66 19.53
C LEU A 100 13.11 18.05 19.76
N VAL A 101 13.39 19.35 19.95
CA VAL A 101 14.73 19.80 20.34
C VAL A 101 15.02 19.39 21.79
N ARG A 102 16.21 18.86 22.02
CA ARG A 102 16.72 18.51 23.36
C ARG A 102 16.81 19.76 24.20
N LYS A 103 16.26 19.71 25.43
CA LYS A 103 16.42 20.80 26.39
C LYS A 103 17.82 20.75 26.98
N ALA A 104 18.58 21.84 26.86
CA ALA A 104 19.82 21.97 27.62
C ALA A 104 19.48 22.10 29.12
N PRO A 105 20.19 21.42 30.04
CA PRO A 105 19.86 21.41 31.46
C PRO A 105 19.85 22.79 32.16
N GLN A 106 20.37 23.85 31.53
CA GLN A 106 20.54 25.17 32.15
C GLN A 106 20.32 26.38 31.22
N SER A 107 19.73 26.21 30.03
CA SER A 107 19.53 27.32 29.09
C SER A 107 18.07 27.54 28.75
N ASN A 108 17.55 28.72 29.10
CA ASN A 108 16.27 29.25 28.61
C ASN A 108 16.35 29.77 27.16
N GLN A 109 17.38 29.41 26.37
CA GLN A 109 17.49 29.85 24.98
C GLN A 109 16.62 29.04 24.02
N ALA A 110 16.36 29.70 22.88
CA ALA A 110 15.25 29.49 21.96
C ALA A 110 14.89 28.03 21.65
N ARG A 111 13.59 27.76 21.66
CA ARG A 111 12.90 26.52 21.22
C ARG A 111 13.19 26.15 19.75
N GLN A 112 13.76 27.09 19.00
CA GLN A 112 14.10 27.00 17.58
C GLN A 112 15.63 27.05 17.42
N LEU A 113 16.19 26.18 16.60
CA LEU A 113 17.62 26.17 16.33
C LEU A 113 17.90 27.13 15.17
N ARG A 114 18.82 28.09 15.38
CA ARG A 114 19.14 29.14 14.42
C ARG A 114 20.51 28.93 13.80
N PHE A 115 20.66 29.26 12.53
CA PHE A 115 21.91 29.16 11.80
C PHE A 115 22.08 30.29 10.78
N HIS A 116 23.29 30.40 10.27
CA HIS A 116 23.63 31.24 9.14
C HIS A 116 24.81 30.62 8.39
N THR A 117 24.94 30.97 7.11
CA THR A 117 26.14 30.67 6.33
C THR A 117 27.12 31.83 6.40
N ASP A 118 28.32 31.63 5.84
CA ASP A 118 29.16 32.74 5.42
C ASP A 118 28.48 33.51 4.28
N SER A 119 28.87 34.77 4.10
CA SER A 119 28.40 35.57 2.97
C SER A 119 28.89 35.00 1.65
N ASP A 120 28.02 35.00 0.64
CA ASP A 120 28.38 34.61 -0.72
C ASP A 120 29.22 35.69 -1.42
N GLN A 121 29.57 35.46 -2.69
CA GLN A 121 30.34 36.41 -3.51
C GLN A 121 29.62 37.75 -3.73
N ASN A 122 28.30 37.80 -3.54
CA ASN A 122 27.48 39.01 -3.63
C ASN A 122 27.27 39.67 -2.26
N GLY A 123 27.91 39.15 -1.19
CA GLY A 123 27.77 39.64 0.18
C GLY A 123 26.50 39.16 0.89
N LEU A 124 25.66 38.35 0.24
CA LEU A 124 24.42 37.85 0.83
C LEU A 124 24.69 36.74 1.82
N ARG A 125 24.09 36.86 3.01
CA ARG A 125 24.21 35.87 4.07
C ARG A 125 22.91 35.11 4.23
N LEU A 126 22.91 33.82 3.89
CA LEU A 126 21.75 32.96 4.15
C LEU A 126 21.61 32.77 5.66
N MET A 127 20.43 33.09 6.17
CA MET A 127 20.06 32.82 7.56
C MET A 127 18.95 31.78 7.59
N GLY A 128 18.87 31.01 8.67
CA GLY A 128 17.76 30.09 8.83
C GLY A 128 17.46 29.69 10.25
N GLU A 129 16.28 29.12 10.41
CA GLU A 129 15.73 28.62 11.68
C GLU A 129 15.02 27.30 11.41
N ILE A 130 15.18 26.33 12.31
CA ILE A 130 14.46 25.06 12.27
C ILE A 130 13.75 24.83 13.60
N TYR A 131 12.48 24.43 13.52
CA TYR A 131 11.65 24.09 14.66
C TYR A 131 10.95 22.74 14.43
N PRO A 132 11.55 21.65 14.94
CA PRO A 132 11.03 20.31 14.80
C PRO A 132 10.02 19.99 15.92
N LEU A 133 8.86 19.47 15.53
CA LEU A 133 7.71 19.26 16.39
C LEU A 133 7.10 17.88 16.20
N ARG A 134 6.47 17.36 17.25
CA ARG A 134 5.44 16.32 17.17
C ARG A 134 4.08 16.96 17.50
N ILE A 135 3.14 16.80 16.60
CA ILE A 135 1.75 17.27 16.72
C ILE A 135 0.86 16.06 16.50
N HIS A 136 0.33 15.50 17.59
CA HIS A 136 -0.41 14.23 17.57
C HIS A 136 0.42 13.09 16.92
N ASP A 137 -0.16 12.44 15.92
CA ASP A 137 0.37 11.36 15.08
C ASP A 137 1.35 11.83 13.98
N THR A 138 1.80 13.08 14.02
CA THR A 138 2.54 13.73 12.93
C THR A 138 3.79 14.42 13.41
N TYR A 139 4.89 14.24 12.68
CA TYR A 139 6.02 15.15 12.78
C TYR A 139 5.79 16.37 11.90
N ALA A 140 6.01 17.55 12.46
CA ALA A 140 5.95 18.81 11.76
C ALA A 140 7.33 19.48 11.76
N LEU A 141 7.73 19.97 10.60
CA LEU A 141 8.93 20.76 10.39
C LEU A 141 8.48 22.18 10.02
N ASP A 142 8.97 23.16 10.77
CA ASP A 142 9.04 24.56 10.34
C ASP A 142 10.52 24.86 10.07
N LEU A 143 10.87 24.95 8.78
CA LEU A 143 12.21 25.32 8.31
C LEU A 143 12.11 26.65 7.58
N THR A 144 12.69 27.69 8.13
CA THR A 144 12.71 29.02 7.52
C THR A 144 14.11 29.36 7.00
N LEU A 145 14.22 29.73 5.74
CA LEU A 145 15.42 30.29 5.11
C LEU A 145 15.15 31.76 4.72
N ARG A 146 16.09 32.67 5.00
CA ARG A 146 15.87 34.11 4.78
C ARG A 146 17.13 34.91 4.45
N TYR A 147 16.92 36.09 3.86
CA TYR A 147 17.89 37.17 3.75
C TYR A 147 17.43 38.40 4.55
N ARG A 148 18.37 39.22 5.03
CA ARG A 148 18.08 40.52 5.69
C ARG A 148 18.19 41.69 4.73
N GLU A 149 18.77 41.44 3.56
CA GLU A 149 19.00 42.43 2.54
C GLU A 149 17.79 42.52 1.60
N THR A 150 17.81 43.55 0.75
CA THR A 150 16.92 43.59 -0.43
C THR A 150 17.59 42.85 -1.56
N VAL A 151 16.88 41.90 -2.15
CA VAL A 151 17.42 40.99 -3.18
C VAL A 151 16.62 41.09 -4.47
N ASP A 152 17.27 40.76 -5.58
CA ASP A 152 16.58 40.57 -6.86
C ASP A 152 15.75 39.28 -6.81
N LEU A 153 14.61 39.25 -7.52
CA LEU A 153 13.69 38.11 -7.45
C LEU A 153 14.35 36.79 -7.86
N THR A 154 15.31 36.81 -8.78
CA THR A 154 16.06 35.62 -9.21
C THR A 154 16.85 34.96 -8.07
N GLN A 155 17.17 35.69 -7.02
CA GLN A 155 17.90 35.18 -5.85
C GLN A 155 16.98 34.40 -4.90
N LEU A 156 15.65 34.54 -5.02
CA LEU A 156 14.69 33.79 -4.20
C LEU A 156 14.83 32.28 -4.36
N SER A 157 15.28 31.79 -5.52
CA SER A 157 15.46 30.34 -5.76
C SER A 157 16.41 29.69 -4.75
N GLN A 158 17.35 30.46 -4.17
CA GLN A 158 18.30 29.96 -3.17
C GLN A 158 17.63 29.65 -1.82
N LEU A 159 16.44 30.20 -1.58
CA LEU A 159 15.67 29.97 -0.36
C LEU A 159 14.81 28.69 -0.43
N ASN A 160 14.61 28.08 -1.60
CA ASN A 160 13.71 26.94 -1.75
C ASN A 160 14.36 25.61 -1.28
N PRO A 161 13.83 24.90 -0.26
CA PRO A 161 14.37 23.63 0.23
C PRO A 161 13.62 22.38 -0.27
N THR A 162 12.68 22.51 -1.22
CA THR A 162 11.75 21.40 -1.56
C THR A 162 12.34 20.30 -2.42
N ASP A 163 13.48 20.53 -3.06
CA ASP A 163 14.13 19.51 -3.90
C ASP A 163 14.65 18.35 -3.03
N GLU A 164 14.99 18.64 -1.78
CA GLU A 164 15.56 17.69 -0.82
C GLU A 164 14.54 17.16 0.19
N ILE A 165 13.52 17.96 0.52
CA ILE A 165 12.54 17.62 1.56
C ILE A 165 11.19 17.25 0.93
N GLN A 166 10.75 16.02 1.14
CA GLN A 166 9.49 15.45 0.65
C GLN A 166 8.79 14.68 1.77
N ALA A 167 7.79 15.32 2.38
CA ALA A 167 7.06 14.79 3.51
C ALA A 167 5.81 14.02 3.07
N SER A 168 5.48 12.96 3.80
CA SER A 168 4.45 12.00 3.38
C SER A 168 3.01 12.54 3.42
N ILE A 169 2.68 13.41 4.39
CA ILE A 169 1.32 13.98 4.54
C ILE A 169 1.14 15.17 3.60
N GLY A 170 2.16 16.01 3.49
CA GLY A 170 2.14 17.19 2.62
C GLY A 170 3.00 18.32 3.14
N GLN A 171 3.06 19.39 2.34
CA GLN A 171 3.93 20.53 2.61
C GLN A 171 3.29 21.83 2.13
N THR A 172 3.67 22.94 2.74
CA THR A 172 3.33 24.30 2.30
C THR A 172 4.56 25.17 2.36
N LEU A 173 4.83 25.90 1.27
CA LEU A 173 5.81 26.98 1.27
C LEU A 173 5.11 28.30 1.58
N LEU A 174 5.62 29.07 2.54
CA LEU A 174 5.17 30.42 2.82
C LEU A 174 6.31 31.39 2.53
N LEU A 175 6.20 32.17 1.46
CA LEU A 175 7.05 33.31 1.20
C LEU A 175 6.47 34.53 1.92
N PHE A 176 7.25 35.12 2.80
CA PHE A 176 6.96 36.41 3.42
C PHE A 176 8.02 37.43 3.00
N THR A 177 7.61 38.55 2.42
CA THR A 177 8.53 39.58 1.95
C THR A 177 7.85 40.93 1.76
N LYS A 178 8.62 42.01 1.84
CA LYS A 178 8.15 43.35 1.50
C LYS A 178 8.45 43.69 0.03
N PRO A 179 7.44 44.02 -0.80
CA PRO A 179 7.67 44.48 -2.17
C PRO A 179 8.45 45.81 -2.21
N VAL A 180 9.41 45.93 -3.14
CA VAL A 180 10.19 47.16 -3.37
C VAL A 180 10.04 47.61 -4.81
N ASN A 181 9.70 48.90 -5.01
CA ASN A 181 9.37 49.51 -6.30
C ASN A 181 8.15 48.86 -7.00
N VAL A 182 7.18 48.42 -6.21
CA VAL A 182 5.95 47.78 -6.69
C VAL A 182 4.76 48.57 -6.16
N GLU A 183 3.91 49.05 -7.06
CA GLU A 183 2.62 49.66 -6.71
C GLU A 183 1.63 48.56 -6.25
N GLU A 184 0.70 48.90 -5.34
CA GLU A 184 -0.28 47.95 -4.80
C GLU A 184 -1.09 47.23 -5.89
N SER A 185 -1.44 47.94 -6.97
CA SER A 185 -2.17 47.36 -8.11
C SER A 185 -1.41 46.26 -8.85
N ALA A 186 -0.09 46.13 -8.63
CA ALA A 186 0.78 45.14 -9.25
C ALA A 186 1.22 44.02 -8.29
N TYR A 187 0.65 43.94 -7.07
CA TYR A 187 1.07 42.97 -6.06
C TYR A 187 0.84 41.51 -6.47
N GLN A 188 -0.26 41.21 -7.17
CA GLN A 188 -0.49 39.86 -7.68
C GLN A 188 0.56 39.50 -8.75
N ASP A 189 0.90 40.43 -9.65
CA ASP A 189 1.95 40.21 -10.63
C ASP A 189 3.31 40.01 -9.96
N PHE A 190 3.62 40.80 -8.93
CA PHE A 190 4.83 40.60 -8.13
C PHE A 190 4.86 39.21 -7.47
N ALA A 191 3.76 38.77 -6.85
CA ALA A 191 3.64 37.44 -6.28
C ALA A 191 3.84 36.33 -7.33
N ASN A 192 3.28 36.48 -8.53
CA ASN A 192 3.48 35.56 -9.64
C ASN A 192 4.97 35.46 -10.03
N HIS A 193 5.68 36.58 -10.10
CA HIS A 193 7.12 36.58 -10.41
C HIS A 193 7.96 35.98 -9.28
N CYS A 194 7.57 36.18 -8.01
CA CYS A 194 8.21 35.52 -6.88
C CYS A 194 8.06 34.00 -6.94
N VAL A 195 6.84 33.49 -7.21
CA VAL A 195 6.60 32.04 -7.38
C VAL A 195 7.43 31.50 -8.56
N ALA A 196 7.43 32.21 -9.68
CA ALA A 196 8.20 31.80 -10.85
C ALA A 196 9.71 31.70 -10.57
N ALA A 197 10.24 32.58 -9.72
CA ALA A 197 11.63 32.52 -9.29
C ALA A 197 11.92 31.41 -8.27
N LEU A 198 10.95 31.06 -7.42
CA LEU A 198 11.09 30.03 -6.37
C LEU A 198 11.07 28.61 -6.93
N VAL A 199 10.20 28.31 -7.90
CA VAL A 199 9.94 26.95 -8.41
C VAL A 199 10.04 26.90 -9.94
N LYS A 200 11.26 26.63 -10.43
CA LYS A 200 11.64 26.70 -11.85
C LYS A 200 10.87 25.75 -12.78
N GLU A 201 10.46 24.57 -12.28
CA GLU A 201 9.83 23.52 -13.11
C GLU A 201 8.29 23.60 -13.15
N THR A 202 7.67 24.39 -12.28
CA THR A 202 6.20 24.45 -12.11
C THR A 202 5.61 25.83 -12.38
N ALA A 203 6.46 26.85 -12.57
CA ALA A 203 6.07 28.25 -12.79
C ALA A 203 5.14 28.46 -14.00
N GLU A 204 5.28 27.67 -15.06
CA GLU A 204 4.45 27.82 -16.27
C GLU A 204 2.98 27.40 -16.05
N HIS A 205 2.70 26.64 -14.99
CA HIS A 205 1.38 26.06 -14.73
C HIS A 205 0.79 26.44 -13.37
N LEU A 206 1.58 26.99 -12.44
CA LEU A 206 1.08 27.49 -11.16
C LEU A 206 0.45 28.88 -11.35
N GLN A 207 -0.87 28.94 -11.35
CA GLN A 207 -1.62 30.19 -11.30
C GLN A 207 -2.14 30.43 -9.88
N PRO A 208 -2.38 31.70 -9.48
CA PRO A 208 -2.98 31.96 -8.18
C PRO A 208 -4.37 31.32 -8.12
N SER A 209 -4.57 30.43 -7.16
CA SER A 209 -5.84 29.74 -6.91
C SER A 209 -6.79 30.60 -6.08
N ALA A 210 -6.25 31.46 -5.22
CA ALA A 210 -7.02 32.38 -4.42
C ALA A 210 -6.20 33.60 -3.96
N THR A 211 -6.90 34.65 -3.56
CA THR A 211 -6.33 35.88 -3.01
C THR A 211 -7.05 36.23 -1.72
N GLY A 212 -6.36 36.92 -0.81
CA GLY A 212 -6.95 37.44 0.41
C GLY A 212 -6.09 38.52 1.04
N GLN A 213 -6.45 38.88 2.27
CA GLN A 213 -5.71 39.83 3.10
C GLN A 213 -5.67 39.30 4.52
N LEU A 214 -4.47 39.16 5.08
CA LEU A 214 -4.26 38.62 6.42
C LEU A 214 -3.40 39.59 7.22
N PHE A 215 -3.93 40.02 8.37
CA PHE A 215 -3.31 40.97 9.29
C PHE A 215 -2.88 42.27 8.61
N GLY A 216 -3.72 42.78 7.71
CA GLY A 216 -3.54 43.99 6.94
C GLY A 216 -2.73 43.81 5.67
N SER A 217 -2.12 42.65 5.45
CA SER A 217 -1.18 42.39 4.35
C SER A 217 -1.76 41.42 3.31
N PRO A 218 -1.66 41.72 2.00
CA PRO A 218 -2.13 40.84 0.93
C PRO A 218 -1.47 39.47 0.94
N ILE A 219 -2.25 38.42 0.74
CA ILE A 219 -1.79 37.05 0.66
C ILE A 219 -2.37 36.36 -0.59
N PHE A 220 -1.53 35.60 -1.29
CA PHE A 220 -1.88 34.90 -2.52
C PHE A 220 -1.61 33.40 -2.34
N GLU A 221 -2.61 32.56 -2.61
CA GLU A 221 -2.49 31.10 -2.60
C GLU A 221 -2.24 30.60 -4.02
N TYR A 222 -1.30 29.68 -4.14
CA TYR A 222 -1.03 28.92 -5.35
C TYR A 222 -1.10 27.44 -5.02
N ASP A 223 -1.87 26.70 -5.80
CA ASP A 223 -1.99 25.25 -5.67
C ASP A 223 -2.10 24.64 -7.08
N ASN A 224 -1.49 23.47 -7.29
CA ASN A 224 -1.58 22.73 -8.55
C ASN A 224 -2.65 21.62 -8.53
N ASP A 225 -3.45 21.57 -7.46
CA ASP A 225 -4.58 20.67 -7.24
C ASP A 225 -4.30 19.18 -7.42
N GLN A 226 -3.02 18.79 -7.33
CA GLN A 226 -2.67 17.38 -7.38
C GLN A 226 -3.23 16.66 -6.15
N GLU A 227 -3.81 15.49 -6.40
CA GLU A 227 -4.38 14.64 -5.36
C GLU A 227 -3.28 14.04 -4.46
N LYS A 228 -2.16 13.60 -5.06
CA LYS A 228 -1.05 12.97 -4.34
C LYS A 228 -0.21 14.03 -3.60
N PRO A 229 0.03 13.88 -2.29
CA PRO A 229 0.85 14.82 -1.51
C PRO A 229 2.23 15.11 -2.09
N SER A 230 2.93 14.10 -2.60
CA SER A 230 4.28 14.25 -3.17
C SER A 230 4.33 15.07 -4.47
N GLN A 231 3.20 15.13 -5.19
CA GLN A 231 3.05 15.88 -6.44
C GLN A 231 2.43 17.26 -6.21
N ARG A 232 1.75 17.45 -5.07
CA ARG A 232 1.10 18.71 -4.74
C ARG A 232 2.15 19.78 -4.43
N ARG A 233 1.87 20.99 -4.91
CA ARG A 233 2.69 22.18 -4.66
C ARG A 233 1.74 23.25 -4.15
N HIS A 234 1.85 23.54 -2.86
CA HIS A 234 1.03 24.55 -2.19
C HIS A 234 1.95 25.66 -1.69
N ILE A 235 1.74 26.88 -2.21
CA ILE A 235 2.58 28.05 -1.94
C ILE A 235 1.69 29.20 -1.52
N LEU A 236 2.05 29.86 -0.43
CA LEU A 236 1.46 31.11 0.02
C LEU A 236 2.49 32.22 -0.16
N VAL A 237 2.11 33.31 -0.82
CA VAL A 237 2.92 34.53 -0.90
C VAL A 237 2.23 35.61 -0.09
N TRP A 238 2.83 36.00 1.02
CA TRP A 238 2.30 36.99 1.96
C TRP A 238 3.18 38.24 1.95
N LEU A 239 2.61 39.36 1.51
CA LEU A 239 3.37 40.60 1.26
C LEU A 239 3.33 41.51 2.48
N ASP A 240 4.48 41.79 3.10
CA ASP A 240 4.60 42.66 4.27
C ASP A 240 4.36 44.14 3.90
N SER A 241 3.08 44.53 3.85
CA SER A 241 2.65 45.88 3.50
C SER A 241 2.01 46.63 4.67
N HIS A 242 1.77 45.98 5.80
CA HIS A 242 1.09 46.56 6.96
C HIS A 242 1.86 46.35 8.27
N PRO A 243 2.02 47.38 9.13
CA PRO A 243 2.89 47.31 10.32
C PRO A 243 2.47 46.26 11.36
N GLU A 244 1.18 45.96 11.45
CA GLU A 244 0.67 44.95 12.41
C GLU A 244 0.92 43.49 11.97
N THR A 245 1.28 43.26 10.71
CA THR A 245 1.34 41.90 10.14
C THR A 245 2.29 41.00 10.91
N LEU A 246 3.50 41.47 11.24
CA LEU A 246 4.49 40.70 11.99
C LEU A 246 4.05 40.38 13.43
N ASN A 247 3.38 41.33 14.10
CA ASN A 247 2.92 41.15 15.47
C ASN A 247 1.80 40.11 15.51
N LYS A 248 0.81 40.26 14.62
CA LYS A 248 -0.34 39.36 14.54
C LYS A 248 0.02 37.98 14.00
N SER A 249 0.97 37.88 13.06
CA SER A 249 1.47 36.59 12.58
C SER A 249 2.16 35.80 13.70
N SER A 250 2.91 36.48 14.57
CA SER A 250 3.53 35.88 15.74
C SER A 250 2.48 35.38 16.75
N GLU A 251 1.44 36.17 17.01
CA GLU A 251 0.32 35.79 17.88
C GLU A 251 -0.47 34.60 17.31
N ALA A 252 -0.65 34.54 15.99
CA ALA A 252 -1.40 33.51 15.29
C ALA A 252 -0.59 32.23 14.99
N TYR A 253 0.72 32.21 15.24
CA TYR A 253 1.65 31.19 14.77
C TYR A 253 1.16 29.75 14.98
N HIS A 254 0.82 29.39 16.22
CA HIS A 254 0.36 28.04 16.55
C HIS A 254 -0.95 27.68 15.84
N SER A 255 -1.84 28.64 15.65
CA SER A 255 -3.10 28.42 14.92
C SER A 255 -2.83 28.23 13.44
N LEU A 256 -1.94 29.02 12.84
CA LEU A 256 -1.57 28.91 11.43
C LEU A 256 -0.87 27.58 11.12
N LEU A 257 0.12 27.18 11.91
CA LEU A 257 0.80 25.89 11.72
C LEU A 257 -0.17 24.71 11.82
N ASN A 258 -1.03 24.71 12.85
CA ASN A 258 -2.02 23.65 13.02
C ASN A 258 -3.06 23.66 11.91
N LEU A 259 -3.46 24.82 11.42
CA LEU A 259 -4.39 24.94 10.29
C LEU A 259 -3.79 24.30 9.03
N LEU A 260 -2.53 24.61 8.71
CA LEU A 260 -1.82 24.02 7.56
C LEU A 260 -1.59 22.51 7.74
N SER A 261 -1.33 22.05 8.97
CA SER A 261 -1.25 20.64 9.32
C SER A 261 -2.59 19.93 9.06
N CYS A 262 -3.70 20.49 9.55
CA CYS A 262 -5.04 19.95 9.33
C CYS A 262 -5.39 19.90 7.84
N ARG A 263 -5.10 20.95 7.06
CA ARG A 263 -5.27 20.98 5.61
C ARG A 263 -4.54 19.82 4.94
N SER A 264 -3.26 19.64 5.30
CA SER A 264 -2.42 18.58 4.73
C SER A 264 -2.93 17.18 5.10
N LYS A 265 -3.36 16.98 6.36
CA LYS A 265 -3.97 15.72 6.81
C LYS A 265 -5.28 15.39 6.09
N ILE A 266 -6.15 16.39 5.86
CA ILE A 266 -7.39 16.24 5.10
C ILE A 266 -7.08 15.77 3.67
N LEU A 267 -6.15 16.44 2.99
CA LEU A 267 -5.76 16.09 1.63
C LEU A 267 -5.09 14.71 1.55
N TYR A 268 -4.21 14.39 2.50
CA TYR A 268 -3.59 13.08 2.63
C TYR A 268 -4.65 11.98 2.79
N ALA A 269 -5.55 12.12 3.76
CA ALA A 269 -6.61 11.14 4.02
C ALA A 269 -7.53 10.99 2.80
N TYR A 270 -7.85 12.08 2.10
CA TYR A 270 -8.60 12.01 0.85
C TYR A 270 -7.85 11.19 -0.21
N ALA A 271 -6.57 11.49 -0.46
CA ALA A 271 -5.75 10.73 -1.42
C ALA A 271 -5.65 9.24 -1.07
N GLN A 272 -5.51 8.90 0.21
CA GLN A 272 -5.53 7.50 0.66
C GLN A 272 -6.90 6.85 0.42
N SER A 273 -8.01 7.55 0.67
CA SER A 273 -9.35 7.03 0.36
C SER A 273 -9.52 6.74 -1.14
N ARG A 274 -8.97 7.57 -2.01
CA ARG A 274 -9.00 7.39 -3.47
C ARG A 274 -8.16 6.19 -3.90
N HIS A 275 -7.00 5.99 -3.28
CA HIS A 275 -6.19 4.79 -3.46
C HIS A 275 -6.95 3.52 -3.04
N CYS A 276 -7.54 3.49 -1.84
CA CYS A 276 -8.33 2.35 -1.37
C CYS A 276 -9.55 2.08 -2.26
N ASN A 277 -10.23 3.12 -2.72
CA ASN A 277 -11.33 3.00 -3.67
C ASN A 277 -10.87 2.33 -4.97
N HIS A 278 -9.76 2.78 -5.56
CA HIS A 278 -9.20 2.18 -6.75
C HIS A 278 -8.86 0.70 -6.56
N GLN A 279 -8.22 0.34 -5.44
CA GLN A 279 -7.92 -1.06 -5.11
C GLN A 279 -9.18 -1.92 -4.95
N ASN A 280 -10.24 -1.37 -4.34
CA ASN A 280 -11.53 -2.05 -4.24
C ASN A 280 -12.19 -2.25 -5.61
N TRP A 281 -12.14 -1.26 -6.50
CA TRP A 281 -12.65 -1.38 -7.87
C TRP A 281 -11.91 -2.47 -8.66
N GLU A 282 -10.59 -2.58 -8.53
CA GLU A 282 -9.82 -3.66 -9.15
C GLU A 282 -10.26 -5.04 -8.64
N LEU A 283 -10.42 -5.20 -7.32
CA LEU A 283 -10.89 -6.45 -6.72
C LEU A 283 -12.33 -6.79 -7.16
N TYR A 284 -13.21 -5.79 -7.21
CA TYR A 284 -14.59 -5.95 -7.66
C TYR A 284 -14.66 -6.37 -9.13
N SER A 285 -13.91 -5.69 -10.01
CA SER A 285 -13.87 -6.00 -11.43
C SER A 285 -13.37 -7.43 -11.70
N GLN A 286 -12.35 -7.88 -10.96
CA GLN A 286 -11.85 -9.26 -11.07
C GLN A 286 -12.90 -10.29 -10.63
N LEU A 287 -13.71 -9.95 -9.62
CA LEU A 287 -14.78 -10.82 -9.13
C LEU A 287 -15.92 -10.93 -10.15
N GLU A 288 -16.40 -9.81 -10.69
CA GLU A 288 -17.46 -9.79 -11.72
C GLU A 288 -17.05 -10.59 -12.96
N GLN A 289 -15.82 -10.40 -13.45
CA GLN A 289 -15.30 -11.16 -14.59
C GLN A 289 -15.37 -12.67 -14.31
N LYS A 290 -15.03 -13.11 -13.10
CA LYS A 290 -15.11 -14.53 -12.74
C LYS A 290 -16.53 -15.04 -12.56
N VAL A 291 -17.47 -14.21 -12.09
CA VAL A 291 -18.89 -14.58 -12.06
C VAL A 291 -19.40 -14.85 -13.47
N GLU A 292 -19.05 -14.00 -14.44
CA GLU A 292 -19.42 -14.19 -15.84
C GLU A 292 -18.86 -15.49 -16.42
N GLU A 293 -17.56 -15.77 -16.18
CA GLU A 293 -16.90 -17.00 -16.63
C GLU A 293 -17.56 -18.27 -16.04
N LEU A 294 -17.99 -18.25 -14.77
CA LEU A 294 -18.67 -19.38 -14.12
C LEU A 294 -20.12 -19.61 -14.59
N THR A 295 -20.79 -18.57 -15.11
CA THR A 295 -22.16 -18.71 -15.62
C THR A 295 -22.24 -19.35 -17.01
N GLN A 296 -21.12 -19.45 -17.71
CA GLN A 296 -20.99 -20.24 -18.94
C GLN A 296 -20.80 -21.74 -18.61
N PRO A 297 -21.04 -22.68 -19.56
CA PRO A 297 -20.83 -24.11 -19.31
C PRO A 297 -19.41 -24.34 -18.76
N PRO A 298 -19.25 -24.99 -17.59
CA PRO A 298 -18.02 -24.90 -16.83
C PRO A 298 -16.93 -25.78 -17.47
N GLU A 299 -16.13 -25.18 -18.35
CA GLU A 299 -14.88 -25.74 -18.86
C GLU A 299 -13.83 -25.87 -17.74
N GLU A 300 -13.98 -25.12 -16.64
CA GLU A 300 -13.04 -25.14 -15.52
C GLU A 300 -12.93 -26.52 -14.88
N THR A 301 -11.70 -26.94 -14.65
CA THR A 301 -11.35 -28.19 -13.99
C THR A 301 -11.69 -28.12 -12.49
N LEU A 302 -11.90 -29.30 -11.88
CA LEU A 302 -12.13 -29.39 -10.43
C LEU A 302 -10.99 -28.76 -9.62
N GLU A 303 -9.76 -28.80 -10.15
CA GLU A 303 -8.58 -28.28 -9.48
C GLU A 303 -8.52 -26.74 -9.54
N GLU A 304 -8.91 -26.13 -10.66
CA GLU A 304 -9.05 -24.67 -10.79
C GLU A 304 -10.12 -24.13 -9.83
N LEU A 305 -11.27 -24.78 -9.73
CA LEU A 305 -12.34 -24.40 -8.79
C LEU A 305 -11.85 -24.45 -7.33
N LYS A 306 -11.09 -25.49 -6.95
CA LYS A 306 -10.48 -25.58 -5.61
C LYS A 306 -9.46 -24.48 -5.35
N GLN A 307 -8.68 -24.08 -6.35
CA GLN A 307 -7.75 -22.96 -6.23
C GLN A 307 -8.51 -21.64 -5.99
N TRP A 308 -9.56 -21.40 -6.76
CA TRP A 308 -10.42 -20.23 -6.57
C TRP A 308 -11.08 -20.19 -5.19
N LEU A 309 -11.56 -21.33 -4.70
CA LEU A 309 -12.13 -21.45 -3.36
C LEU A 309 -11.14 -21.05 -2.25
N LYS A 310 -9.82 -21.19 -2.49
CA LYS A 310 -8.77 -20.72 -1.57
C LYS A 310 -8.47 -19.23 -1.70
N LEU A 311 -8.55 -18.69 -2.92
CA LEU A 311 -8.16 -17.30 -3.22
C LEU A 311 -9.27 -16.28 -2.89
N ILE A 312 -10.53 -16.64 -3.07
CA ILE A 312 -11.67 -15.73 -2.88
C ILE A 312 -11.74 -15.18 -1.45
N PRO A 313 -11.60 -15.99 -0.38
CA PRO A 313 -11.58 -15.46 0.98
C PRO A 313 -10.48 -14.42 1.20
N GLN A 314 -9.28 -14.63 0.64
CA GLN A 314 -8.18 -13.68 0.75
C GLN A 314 -8.53 -12.35 0.07
N LYS A 315 -9.06 -12.40 -1.15
CA LYS A 315 -9.54 -11.20 -1.87
C LYS A 315 -10.68 -10.50 -1.10
N ALA A 316 -11.61 -11.25 -0.51
CA ALA A 316 -12.70 -10.71 0.30
C ALA A 316 -12.18 -9.99 1.56
N PHE A 317 -11.16 -10.54 2.24
CA PHE A 317 -10.51 -9.88 3.37
C PHE A 317 -9.83 -8.58 2.95
N HIS A 318 -9.12 -8.56 1.81
CA HIS A 318 -8.53 -7.33 1.29
C HIS A 318 -9.59 -6.29 0.91
N TYR A 319 -10.67 -6.72 0.27
CA TYR A 319 -11.80 -5.85 -0.08
C TYR A 319 -12.44 -5.21 1.16
N ALA A 320 -12.75 -6.04 2.17
CA ALA A 320 -13.30 -5.56 3.43
C ALA A 320 -12.33 -4.64 4.17
N LYS A 321 -11.02 -4.92 4.12
CA LYS A 321 -9.98 -4.03 4.64
C LYS A 321 -10.05 -2.66 3.97
N TYR A 322 -9.95 -2.59 2.64
CA TYR A 322 -9.96 -1.30 1.95
C TYR A 322 -11.27 -0.53 2.15
N LEU A 323 -12.41 -1.23 2.25
CA LEU A 323 -13.69 -0.58 2.56
C LEU A 323 -13.69 0.05 3.95
N ARG A 324 -13.13 -0.64 4.96
CA ARG A 324 -12.95 -0.10 6.31
C ARG A 324 -11.96 1.08 6.28
N ASP A 325 -10.83 0.94 5.59
CA ASP A 325 -9.81 1.98 5.52
C ASP A 325 -10.38 3.28 4.86
N ILE A 326 -11.28 3.18 3.87
CA ILE A 326 -12.04 4.34 3.34
C ILE A 326 -12.89 5.03 4.42
N GLN A 327 -13.55 4.26 5.30
CA GLN A 327 -14.33 4.81 6.42
C GLN A 327 -13.43 5.48 7.47
N ASP A 328 -12.27 4.88 7.76
CA ASP A 328 -11.28 5.45 8.66
C ASP A 328 -10.75 6.79 8.12
N HIS A 329 -10.47 6.88 6.82
CA HIS A 329 -10.09 8.15 6.17
C HIS A 329 -11.22 9.19 6.19
N THR A 330 -12.49 8.77 6.09
CA THR A 330 -13.63 9.69 6.27
C THR A 330 -13.66 10.29 7.67
N THR A 331 -13.35 9.47 8.69
CA THR A 331 -13.24 9.93 10.09
C THR A 331 -12.08 10.91 10.25
N ALA A 332 -10.92 10.59 9.67
CA ALA A 332 -9.75 11.48 9.69
C ALA A 332 -10.05 12.85 9.04
N ILE A 333 -10.73 12.88 7.89
CA ILE A 333 -11.16 14.12 7.24
C ILE A 333 -12.11 14.90 8.15
N THR A 334 -13.08 14.23 8.75
CA THR A 334 -14.07 14.88 9.64
C THR A 334 -13.40 15.54 10.84
N THR A 335 -12.56 14.80 11.57
CA THR A 335 -11.84 15.31 12.73
C THR A 335 -10.93 16.48 12.36
N ASN A 336 -10.16 16.36 11.29
CA ASN A 336 -9.26 17.44 10.87
C ASN A 336 -10.03 18.65 10.31
N THR A 337 -11.23 18.47 9.74
CA THR A 337 -12.11 19.58 9.33
C THR A 337 -12.57 20.39 10.54
N GLN A 338 -12.95 19.71 11.64
CA GLN A 338 -13.32 20.36 12.89
C GLN A 338 -12.13 21.11 13.52
N ASN A 339 -10.96 20.48 13.53
CA ASN A 339 -9.73 21.09 14.04
C ASN A 339 -9.35 22.32 13.20
N TYR A 340 -9.36 22.20 11.87
CA TYR A 340 -9.14 23.32 10.95
C TYR A 340 -10.09 24.47 11.25
N THR A 341 -11.40 24.19 11.38
CA THR A 341 -12.43 25.19 11.70
C THR A 341 -12.08 25.92 13.01
N SER A 342 -11.75 25.18 14.07
CA SER A 342 -11.35 25.77 15.35
C SER A 342 -10.12 26.67 15.24
N LYS A 343 -9.09 26.27 14.47
CA LYS A 343 -7.90 27.09 14.27
C LYS A 343 -8.17 28.33 13.41
N LEU A 344 -9.02 28.20 12.38
CA LEU A 344 -9.42 29.32 11.55
C LEU A 344 -10.19 30.37 12.38
N GLU A 345 -11.09 29.96 13.26
CA GLU A 345 -11.79 30.89 14.16
C GLU A 345 -10.84 31.64 15.10
N LYS A 346 -9.78 30.97 15.60
CA LYS A 346 -8.73 31.65 16.38
C LYS A 346 -7.97 32.69 15.56
N ILE A 347 -7.70 32.41 14.28
CA ILE A 347 -7.06 33.38 13.38
C ILE A 347 -8.01 34.56 13.11
N LYS A 348 -9.30 34.29 12.86
CA LYS A 348 -10.34 35.32 12.67
C LYS A 348 -10.50 36.26 13.87
N GLN A 349 -10.23 35.80 15.09
CA GLN A 349 -10.26 36.68 16.27
C GLN A 349 -9.14 37.74 16.27
N LEU A 350 -8.09 37.54 15.47
CA LEU A 350 -6.93 38.43 15.38
C LEU A 350 -6.98 39.35 14.16
N THR A 351 -7.99 39.23 13.30
CA THR A 351 -8.06 39.93 12.02
C THR A 351 -8.30 41.43 12.17
N LEU A 352 -7.81 42.18 11.19
CA LEU A 352 -8.08 43.60 11.05
C LEU A 352 -9.37 43.84 10.21
N PRO A 353 -9.98 45.04 10.26
CA PRO A 353 -11.27 45.30 9.60
C PRO A 353 -11.35 45.00 8.10
N ASN A 354 -10.23 45.06 7.39
CA ASN A 354 -10.16 44.83 5.93
C ASN A 354 -9.56 43.47 5.57
N ASP A 355 -9.29 42.60 6.55
CA ASP A 355 -8.79 41.26 6.26
C ASP A 355 -9.85 40.43 5.52
N ASP A 356 -9.38 39.62 4.58
CA ASP A 356 -10.18 38.67 3.82
C ASP A 356 -9.53 37.28 3.88
N LEU A 357 -10.20 36.36 4.56
CA LEU A 357 -9.79 34.97 4.73
C LEU A 357 -10.70 34.01 3.95
N ALA A 358 -11.43 34.50 2.95
CA ALA A 358 -12.32 33.68 2.13
C ALA A 358 -11.58 32.48 1.52
N PHE A 359 -10.30 32.62 1.14
CA PHE A 359 -9.51 31.51 0.61
C PHE A 359 -9.39 30.33 1.59
N LEU A 360 -9.14 30.59 2.88
CA LEU A 360 -9.12 29.54 3.92
C LEU A 360 -10.51 28.97 4.19
N GLN A 361 -11.53 29.84 4.17
CA GLN A 361 -12.91 29.43 4.39
C GLN A 361 -13.43 28.55 3.23
N ASN A 362 -13.04 28.84 1.99
CA ASN A 362 -13.43 28.08 0.81
C ASN A 362 -12.95 26.63 0.86
N PHE A 363 -11.77 26.37 1.43
CA PHE A 363 -11.28 25.01 1.63
C PHE A 363 -12.24 24.17 2.50
N LEU A 364 -12.81 24.76 3.55
CA LEU A 364 -13.84 24.12 4.36
C LEU A 364 -15.15 23.97 3.58
N ASP A 365 -15.60 25.07 2.98
CA ASP A 365 -16.95 25.16 2.44
C ASP A 365 -17.16 24.39 1.16
N TYR A 366 -16.10 24.21 0.37
CA TYR A 366 -16.15 23.53 -0.91
C TYR A 366 -15.33 22.23 -0.85
N ASN A 367 -14.01 22.29 -0.65
CA ASN A 367 -13.16 21.10 -0.78
C ASN A 367 -13.54 20.00 0.22
N CYS A 368 -13.63 20.32 1.51
CA CYS A 368 -13.98 19.32 2.52
C CYS A 368 -15.36 18.68 2.25
N LYS A 369 -16.38 19.49 1.90
CA LYS A 369 -17.71 18.98 1.56
C LYS A 369 -17.68 18.08 0.32
N GLN A 370 -16.93 18.46 -0.72
CA GLN A 370 -16.79 17.65 -1.93
C GLN A 370 -16.11 16.31 -1.62
N PHE A 371 -15.06 16.30 -0.79
CA PHE A 371 -14.38 15.07 -0.39
C PHE A 371 -15.30 14.12 0.36
N HIS A 372 -16.07 14.62 1.34
CA HIS A 372 -17.06 13.81 2.05
C HIS A 372 -18.11 13.23 1.11
N ASN A 373 -18.66 14.04 0.20
CA ASN A 373 -19.65 13.59 -0.77
C ASN A 373 -19.09 12.50 -1.69
N GLN A 374 -17.87 12.70 -2.22
CA GLN A 374 -17.25 11.74 -3.12
C GLN A 374 -16.99 10.40 -2.41
N ILE A 375 -16.45 10.42 -1.20
CA ILE A 375 -16.20 9.19 -0.42
C ILE A 375 -17.52 8.49 -0.10
N GLN A 376 -18.58 9.23 0.23
CA GLN A 376 -19.89 8.64 0.49
C GLN A 376 -20.46 7.94 -0.76
N VAL A 377 -20.30 8.55 -1.94
CA VAL A 377 -20.67 7.94 -3.22
C VAL A 377 -19.87 6.66 -3.46
N ASP A 378 -18.55 6.70 -3.29
CA ASP A 378 -17.68 5.53 -3.45
C ASP A 378 -18.12 4.38 -2.53
N LEU A 379 -18.35 4.66 -1.25
CA LEU A 379 -18.83 3.68 -0.28
C LEU A 379 -20.20 3.09 -0.65
N ASN A 380 -21.10 3.89 -1.21
CA ASN A 380 -22.42 3.42 -1.64
C ASN A 380 -22.32 2.43 -2.81
N TYR A 381 -21.37 2.62 -3.73
CA TYR A 381 -21.11 1.67 -4.81
C TYR A 381 -20.40 0.41 -4.33
N LEU A 382 -19.43 0.53 -3.41
CA LEU A 382 -18.59 -0.58 -3.00
C LEU A 382 -19.23 -1.49 -1.93
N LYS A 383 -20.04 -0.95 -1.02
CA LYS A 383 -20.67 -1.75 0.06
C LYS A 383 -21.46 -2.96 -0.46
N PRO A 384 -22.33 -2.83 -1.50
CA PRO A 384 -23.06 -3.97 -2.06
C PRO A 384 -22.15 -5.12 -2.52
N GLY A 385 -20.95 -4.81 -3.01
CA GLY A 385 -20.00 -5.80 -3.52
C GLY A 385 -19.45 -6.79 -2.49
N GLN A 386 -19.57 -6.50 -1.18
CA GLN A 386 -19.18 -7.45 -0.14
C GLN A 386 -19.96 -8.77 -0.23
N ASN A 387 -21.27 -8.69 -0.52
CA ASN A 387 -22.14 -9.86 -0.62
C ASN A 387 -21.78 -10.75 -1.82
N LEU A 388 -21.19 -10.16 -2.87
CA LEU A 388 -20.81 -10.90 -4.07
C LEU A 388 -19.72 -11.94 -3.78
N PHE A 389 -18.79 -11.65 -2.86
CA PHE A 389 -17.75 -12.60 -2.46
C PHE A 389 -18.32 -13.85 -1.77
N GLU A 390 -19.34 -13.68 -0.91
CA GLU A 390 -20.01 -14.78 -0.21
C GLU A 390 -20.84 -15.63 -1.19
N GLN A 391 -21.55 -14.98 -2.11
CA GLN A 391 -22.31 -15.63 -3.16
C GLN A 391 -21.38 -16.44 -4.07
N MET A 392 -20.26 -15.86 -4.51
CA MET A 392 -19.26 -16.54 -5.33
C MET A 392 -18.67 -17.77 -4.62
N THR A 393 -18.32 -17.63 -3.34
CA THR A 393 -17.81 -18.75 -2.53
C THR A 393 -18.83 -19.90 -2.48
N SER A 394 -20.11 -19.57 -2.32
CA SER A 394 -21.21 -20.54 -2.28
C SER A 394 -21.41 -21.22 -3.64
N THR A 395 -21.37 -20.45 -4.73
CA THR A 395 -21.48 -20.95 -6.10
C THR A 395 -20.37 -21.94 -6.43
N ILE A 396 -19.10 -21.58 -6.17
CA ILE A 396 -17.96 -22.47 -6.44
C ILE A 396 -18.05 -23.75 -5.61
N ARG A 397 -18.46 -23.65 -4.34
CA ARG A 397 -18.68 -24.84 -3.51
C ARG A 397 -19.75 -25.74 -4.10
N GLY A 398 -20.88 -25.17 -4.56
CA GLY A 398 -21.93 -25.92 -5.25
C GLY A 398 -21.44 -26.62 -6.52
N ILE A 399 -20.64 -25.94 -7.36
CA ILE A 399 -20.07 -26.53 -8.58
C ILE A 399 -19.11 -27.69 -8.23
N ILE A 400 -18.26 -27.52 -7.21
CA ILE A 400 -17.34 -28.57 -6.74
C ILE A 400 -18.13 -29.80 -6.26
N GLU A 401 -19.16 -29.60 -5.44
CA GLU A 401 -20.00 -30.68 -4.92
C GLU A 401 -20.68 -31.46 -6.06
N VAL A 402 -21.20 -30.76 -7.08
CA VAL A 402 -21.80 -31.38 -8.27
C VAL A 402 -20.76 -32.19 -9.05
N LYS A 403 -19.58 -31.61 -9.36
CA LYS A 403 -18.53 -32.29 -10.12
C LYS A 403 -17.96 -33.51 -9.38
N GLN A 404 -17.80 -33.42 -8.06
CA GLN A 404 -17.37 -34.56 -7.23
C GLN A 404 -18.41 -35.67 -7.24
N THR A 405 -19.69 -35.33 -7.04
CA THR A 405 -20.80 -36.30 -7.08
C THR A 405 -20.88 -37.01 -8.43
N GLU A 406 -20.68 -36.30 -9.54
CA GLU A 406 -20.69 -36.89 -10.87
C GLU A 406 -19.49 -37.82 -11.11
N SER A 407 -18.29 -37.41 -10.67
CA SER A 407 -17.08 -38.25 -10.72
C SER A 407 -17.26 -39.55 -9.92
N ASP A 408 -17.77 -39.45 -8.69
CA ASP A 408 -18.00 -40.61 -7.82
C ASP A 408 -19.02 -41.58 -8.44
N ARG A 409 -20.09 -41.05 -9.04
CA ARG A 409 -21.09 -41.84 -9.77
C ARG A 409 -20.52 -42.53 -11.01
N GLN A 410 -19.60 -41.89 -11.74
CA GLN A 410 -18.91 -42.51 -12.88
C GLN A 410 -17.97 -43.63 -12.43
N LEU A 411 -17.23 -43.41 -11.34
CA LEU A 411 -16.38 -44.43 -10.72
C LEU A 411 -17.20 -45.64 -10.25
N GLU A 412 -18.32 -45.41 -9.55
CA GLU A 412 -19.21 -46.49 -9.09
C GLU A 412 -19.78 -47.31 -10.25
N LYS A 413 -20.20 -46.66 -11.34
CA LYS A 413 -20.64 -47.36 -12.58
C LYS A 413 -19.53 -48.22 -13.16
N THR A 414 -18.30 -47.73 -13.14
CA THR A 414 -17.12 -48.44 -13.66
C THR A 414 -16.78 -49.64 -12.80
N ILE A 415 -16.85 -49.50 -11.47
CA ILE A 415 -16.66 -50.59 -10.50
C ILE A 415 -17.73 -51.67 -10.72
N LYS A 416 -19.02 -51.31 -10.76
CA LYS A 416 -20.12 -52.26 -11.02
C LYS A 416 -19.95 -52.99 -12.36
N ALA A 417 -19.56 -52.28 -13.42
CA ALA A 417 -19.31 -52.90 -14.72
C ALA A 417 -18.13 -53.90 -14.68
N ASN A 418 -17.08 -53.58 -13.93
CA ASN A 418 -15.93 -54.46 -13.75
C ASN A 418 -16.24 -55.67 -12.87
N GLU A 419 -17.06 -55.51 -11.83
CA GLU A 419 -17.57 -56.61 -10.99
C GLU A 419 -18.43 -57.59 -11.80
N VAL A 420 -19.37 -57.08 -12.62
CA VAL A 420 -20.17 -57.93 -13.52
C VAL A 420 -19.29 -58.71 -14.49
N LYS A 421 -18.25 -58.06 -15.05
CA LYS A 421 -17.27 -58.76 -15.91
C LYS A 421 -16.46 -59.80 -15.15
N ALA A 422 -16.09 -59.54 -13.89
CA ALA A 422 -15.39 -60.50 -13.04
C ALA A 422 -16.26 -61.72 -12.73
N GLN A 423 -17.51 -61.51 -12.30
CA GLN A 423 -18.48 -62.59 -12.05
C GLN A 423 -18.75 -63.44 -13.30
N LYS A 424 -18.80 -62.83 -14.48
CA LYS A 424 -18.97 -63.59 -15.73
C LYS A 424 -17.75 -64.49 -16.01
N ARG A 425 -16.53 -63.97 -15.82
CA ARG A 425 -15.30 -64.76 -15.95
C ARG A 425 -15.23 -65.88 -14.92
N GLU A 426 -15.69 -65.64 -13.70
CA GLU A 426 -15.76 -66.63 -12.63
C GLU A 426 -16.74 -67.77 -12.99
N LYS A 427 -17.95 -67.45 -13.47
CA LYS A 427 -18.91 -68.46 -13.96
C LYS A 427 -18.38 -69.26 -15.16
N GLU A 428 -17.68 -68.61 -16.08
CA GLU A 428 -17.03 -69.29 -17.21
C GLU A 428 -15.92 -70.23 -16.70
N LEU A 429 -15.14 -69.81 -15.70
CA LEU A 429 -14.12 -70.65 -15.07
C LEU A 429 -14.75 -71.83 -14.30
N GLU A 430 -15.81 -71.62 -13.53
CA GLU A 430 -16.57 -72.69 -12.86
C GLU A 430 -17.13 -73.70 -13.84
N LEU A 431 -17.69 -73.25 -14.98
CA LEU A 431 -18.17 -74.11 -16.05
C LEU A 431 -17.02 -74.95 -16.63
N VAL A 432 -15.87 -74.34 -16.91
CA VAL A 432 -14.69 -75.06 -17.43
C VAL A 432 -14.19 -76.09 -16.40
N ILE A 433 -14.09 -75.73 -15.13
CA ILE A 433 -13.70 -76.65 -14.05
C ILE A 433 -14.73 -77.77 -13.90
N SER A 434 -16.03 -77.48 -13.99
CA SER A 434 -17.12 -78.46 -13.97
C SER A 434 -17.05 -79.42 -15.16
N VAL A 435 -16.80 -78.93 -16.37
CA VAL A 435 -16.66 -79.74 -17.58
C VAL A 435 -15.41 -80.62 -17.50
N VAL A 436 -14.29 -80.10 -17.00
CA VAL A 436 -13.08 -80.90 -16.76
C VAL A 436 -13.32 -81.93 -15.63
N GLY A 437 -14.01 -81.55 -14.55
CA GLY A 437 -14.36 -82.41 -13.42
C GLY A 437 -15.35 -83.53 -13.77
N THR A 438 -16.34 -83.26 -14.63
CA THR A 438 -17.30 -84.26 -15.14
C THR A 438 -16.74 -85.08 -16.30
N GLY A 439 -15.85 -84.51 -17.12
CA GLY A 439 -15.09 -85.26 -18.13
C GLY A 439 -14.20 -86.34 -17.49
N LEU A 440 -13.62 -86.05 -16.33
CA LEU A 440 -12.86 -87.03 -15.54
C LEU A 440 -13.75 -88.05 -14.80
N ALA A 441 -15.04 -87.76 -14.57
CA ALA A 441 -15.97 -88.71 -13.95
C ALA A 441 -16.61 -89.70 -14.94
N VAL A 442 -16.55 -89.44 -16.26
CA VAL A 442 -17.13 -90.32 -17.30
C VAL A 442 -16.06 -91.15 -18.04
N SER A 443 -14.77 -90.85 -17.88
CA SER A 443 -13.70 -91.79 -18.26
C SER A 443 -13.21 -92.58 -17.04
N GLY A 444 -13.94 -93.62 -16.69
CA GLY A 444 -13.35 -94.70 -15.91
C GLY A 444 -12.21 -95.33 -16.71
N ILE A 445 -10.96 -95.10 -16.27
CA ILE A 445 -9.89 -96.09 -16.01
C ILE A 445 -8.73 -95.36 -15.29
N SER A 446 -8.60 -95.69 -14.00
CA SER A 446 -7.39 -95.87 -13.17
C SER A 446 -6.10 -95.08 -13.44
N SER A 447 -5.70 -94.27 -12.45
CA SER A 447 -4.40 -94.45 -11.78
C SER A 447 -4.48 -94.01 -10.31
N GLN A 448 -4.24 -94.97 -9.40
CA GLN A 448 -4.04 -94.76 -7.95
C GLN A 448 -2.81 -93.86 -7.71
N VAL A 449 -2.81 -93.00 -6.68
CA VAL A 449 -2.14 -93.11 -5.36
C VAL A 449 -2.31 -91.73 -4.69
N ALA A 450 -2.48 -91.48 -3.38
CA ALA A 450 -2.93 -92.18 -2.16
C ALA A 450 -3.14 -91.04 -1.09
N PRO A 451 -3.39 -91.28 0.22
CA PRO A 451 -4.38 -90.54 1.02
C PRO A 451 -3.82 -89.46 1.99
N ASN A 452 -4.67 -88.47 2.30
CA ASN A 452 -4.84 -87.61 3.51
C ASN A 452 -3.80 -87.61 4.67
N PRO A 453 -3.90 -86.68 5.66
CA PRO A 453 -4.20 -85.23 5.70
C PRO A 453 -3.06 -84.49 6.48
N THR A 454 -3.02 -83.18 6.71
CA THR A 454 -3.61 -82.47 7.87
C THR A 454 -3.08 -81.03 7.90
N GLU A 455 -3.95 -80.13 8.37
CA GLU A 455 -3.74 -78.79 8.93
C GLU A 455 -2.31 -78.33 9.27
N GLN A 456 -2.00 -77.07 8.93
CA GLN A 456 -1.50 -76.08 9.90
C GLN A 456 -1.48 -74.67 9.30
N ILE A 457 -2.32 -73.79 9.84
CA ILE A 457 -2.04 -72.35 9.88
C ILE A 457 -0.91 -72.14 10.89
N PRO A 458 0.09 -71.31 10.56
CA PRO A 458 0.62 -70.41 11.58
C PRO A 458 0.51 -68.95 11.13
N SER A 459 -0.09 -68.17 12.01
CA SER A 459 -0.05 -66.72 12.03
C SER A 459 1.35 -66.17 12.33
N LEU A 460 1.67 -65.05 11.67
CA LEU A 460 2.47 -63.91 12.14
C LEU A 460 3.96 -64.10 12.47
N SER A 461 4.83 -63.43 11.71
CA SER A 461 5.94 -62.66 12.29
C SER A 461 6.31 -61.43 11.45
N LYS A 462 6.60 -60.36 12.19
CA LYS A 462 7.04 -59.03 11.75
C LYS A 462 8.51 -59.04 11.34
N ASP A 463 8.82 -58.11 10.43
CA ASP A 463 10.10 -57.43 10.20
C ASP A 463 11.32 -58.26 9.80
N ALA A 464 11.74 -58.09 8.53
CA ALA A 464 13.15 -57.86 8.19
C ALA A 464 13.27 -57.26 6.78
N ASN A 465 13.87 -56.07 6.71
CA ASN A 465 14.35 -55.40 5.50
C ASN A 465 15.17 -56.33 4.59
N LEU A 466 15.08 -56.17 3.26
CA LEU A 466 16.19 -56.02 2.28
C LEU A 466 15.67 -56.11 0.81
N PRO A 467 16.45 -55.71 -0.21
CA PRO A 467 16.24 -54.51 -1.03
C PRO A 467 15.78 -54.79 -2.47
N SER A 468 15.48 -53.70 -3.19
CA SER A 468 15.37 -53.64 -4.65
C SER A 468 16.64 -54.08 -5.37
N TYR A 469 16.53 -54.96 -6.38
CA TYR A 469 17.28 -54.85 -7.65
C TYR A 469 16.57 -55.60 -8.79
N PHE A 470 16.49 -54.90 -9.92
CA PHE A 470 16.22 -55.24 -11.32
C PHE A 470 16.47 -56.71 -11.74
N GLY A 471 15.82 -57.29 -12.76
CA GLY A 471 14.94 -56.72 -13.76
C GLY A 471 14.57 -57.80 -14.78
N TYR A 472 13.31 -57.82 -15.20
CA TYR A 472 12.87 -58.51 -16.41
C TYR A 472 12.50 -57.43 -17.42
N SER A 473 13.23 -57.35 -18.53
CA SER A 473 12.91 -56.39 -19.58
C SER A 473 11.65 -56.86 -20.32
N ALA A 474 10.77 -55.93 -20.66
CA ALA A 474 9.53 -56.20 -21.41
C ALA A 474 9.77 -56.91 -22.76
N LEU A 475 11.01 -56.96 -23.26
CA LEU A 475 11.40 -57.67 -24.48
C LEU A 475 11.33 -59.19 -24.35
N ASP A 476 11.62 -59.78 -23.19
CA ASP A 476 11.55 -61.25 -23.00
C ASP A 476 10.10 -61.76 -23.00
N MET A 477 9.19 -60.97 -22.42
CA MET A 477 7.76 -61.30 -22.42
C MET A 477 7.17 -61.20 -23.83
N VAL A 478 7.60 -60.20 -24.62
CA VAL A 478 7.19 -60.05 -26.02
C VAL A 478 7.77 -61.18 -26.89
N PHE A 479 9.00 -61.63 -26.65
CA PHE A 479 9.61 -62.75 -27.38
C PHE A 479 8.83 -64.07 -27.16
N HIS A 480 8.44 -64.38 -25.92
CA HIS A 480 7.67 -65.59 -25.64
C HIS A 480 6.23 -65.54 -26.17
N ILE A 481 5.59 -64.37 -26.17
CA ILE A 481 4.25 -64.20 -26.78
C ILE A 481 4.33 -64.36 -28.30
N LEU A 482 5.34 -63.80 -28.97
CA LEU A 482 5.52 -63.96 -30.41
C LEU A 482 5.85 -65.40 -30.82
N LEU A 483 6.65 -66.12 -30.02
CA LEU A 483 6.94 -67.54 -30.25
C LEU A 483 5.68 -68.41 -30.08
N GLY A 484 4.83 -68.10 -29.10
CA GLY A 484 3.54 -68.76 -28.91
C GLY A 484 2.57 -68.54 -30.07
N VAL A 485 2.53 -67.34 -30.64
CA VAL A 485 1.67 -67.02 -31.79
C VAL A 485 2.18 -67.69 -33.08
N MET A 486 3.49 -67.78 -33.28
CA MET A 486 4.09 -68.42 -34.46
C MET A 486 3.90 -69.95 -34.49
N ILE A 487 3.75 -70.60 -33.33
CA ILE A 487 3.50 -72.06 -33.25
C ILE A 487 2.00 -72.39 -33.32
N THR A 488 1.13 -71.53 -32.78
CA THR A 488 -0.32 -71.81 -32.70
C THR A 488 -1.05 -71.58 -34.02
N ILE A 489 -0.62 -70.62 -34.84
CA ILE A 489 -1.27 -70.33 -36.14
C ILE A 489 -1.11 -71.48 -37.15
N PRO A 490 0.07 -72.11 -37.34
CA PRO A 490 0.21 -73.26 -38.24
C PRO A 490 -0.60 -74.48 -37.78
N VAL A 491 -0.66 -74.75 -36.47
CA VAL A 491 -1.42 -75.88 -35.90
C VAL A 491 -2.93 -75.66 -36.07
N GLY A 492 -3.41 -74.42 -35.90
CA GLY A 492 -4.80 -74.05 -36.17
C GLY A 492 -5.19 -74.15 -37.65
N ILE A 493 -4.28 -73.80 -38.56
CA ILE A 493 -4.49 -73.94 -40.01
C ILE A 493 -4.52 -75.41 -40.43
N ILE A 494 -3.62 -76.25 -39.89
CA ILE A 494 -3.62 -77.69 -40.16
C ILE A 494 -4.90 -78.35 -39.63
N PHE A 495 -5.35 -77.99 -38.42
CA PHE A 495 -6.60 -78.49 -37.85
C PHE A 495 -7.84 -78.06 -38.66
N CYS A 496 -7.90 -76.80 -39.12
CA CYS A 496 -8.97 -76.31 -39.99
C CYS A 496 -8.96 -76.95 -41.40
N TRP A 497 -7.77 -77.26 -41.94
CA TRP A 497 -7.63 -77.95 -43.22
C TRP A 497 -8.08 -79.41 -43.12
N TRP A 498 -7.75 -80.09 -42.01
CA TRP A 498 -8.19 -81.46 -41.72
C TRP A 498 -9.72 -81.55 -41.55
N GLN A 499 -10.36 -80.58 -40.87
CA GLN A 499 -11.82 -80.52 -40.75
C GLN A 499 -12.55 -80.22 -42.09
N ARG A 500 -11.92 -79.51 -43.03
CA ARG A 500 -12.51 -79.23 -44.35
C ARG A 500 -12.33 -80.39 -45.33
N SER A 501 -11.24 -81.17 -45.23
CA SER A 501 -10.99 -82.32 -46.10
C SER A 501 -11.81 -83.57 -45.73
N SER A 502 -12.41 -83.64 -44.54
CA SER A 502 -13.24 -84.79 -44.10
C SER A 502 -14.73 -84.67 -44.48
N LYS A 503 -15.12 -83.63 -45.23
CA LYS A 503 -16.52 -83.39 -45.67
C LYS A 503 -16.73 -83.49 -47.19
N SER A 504 -15.79 -84.04 -47.93
CA SER A 504 -15.96 -84.41 -49.35
C SER A 504 -15.37 -85.79 -49.61
N ASP A 505 -16.07 -86.80 -49.12
CA ASP A 505 -16.41 -88.09 -49.76
C ASP A 505 -17.27 -88.93 -48.81
#